data_AF-A0A537LSG3-F1
#
_entry.id   AF-A0A537LSG3-F1
#
_cell.length_a   1.000
_cell.length_b   1.000
_cell.length_c   1.000
_cell.angle_alpha   90.00
_cell.angle_beta   90.00
_cell.angle_gamma   90.00
#
_symmetry.space_group_name_H-M   'P 1'
#
loop_
_entity.id
_entity.type
_entity.pdbx_description
1 polymer ?
#
loop_
_entity_poly.entity_id
_entity_poly.type
_entity_poly.pdbx_seq_one_letter_code
_entity_poly.pdbx_strand_id
1 'polypeptide(L)'
;MSALLFWLLLEAVKTFPSYLAYFNEFVGGPGNGYKYLAGPDIDWGQDLKRLAEYLRRQGITTVKLSYFGADDPHLYGIRYERLRQGYPTTGYVAVSVTLLNECARDFGWLRNYEPVAKVGYSIFVYRIPASEPLPAPVPSARCIRDSLLRFI
;
A
#
# COMPACT_ATOMS: atom_id res chain seq x y z
N MET A 1 26.48 33.41 5.51
CA MET A 1 25.26 32.97 6.24
C MET A 1 23.99 33.14 5.42
N SER A 2 23.85 34.20 4.60
CA SER A 2 22.60 34.47 3.86
C SER A 2 22.28 33.51 2.69
N ALA A 3 23.30 32.91 2.05
CA ALA A 3 23.08 31.96 0.95
C ALA A 3 22.46 30.62 1.41
N LEU A 4 22.80 30.18 2.63
CA LEU A 4 22.23 28.96 3.23
C LEU A 4 20.76 29.14 3.61
N LEU A 5 20.36 30.34 4.05
CA LEU A 5 18.98 30.65 4.40
C LEU A 5 18.07 30.70 3.16
N PHE A 6 18.58 31.20 2.05
CA PHE A 6 17.85 31.22 0.78
C PHE A 6 17.69 29.82 0.19
N TRP A 7 18.71 28.97 0.35
CA TRP A 7 18.65 27.56 -0.05
C TRP A 7 17.60 26.79 0.77
N LEU A 8 17.57 26.99 2.08
CA LEU A 8 16.57 26.38 2.98
C LEU A 8 15.14 26.82 2.66
N LEU A 9 14.94 28.10 2.31
CA LEU A 9 13.62 28.62 1.90
C LEU A 9 13.13 28.00 0.59
N LEU A 10 14.02 27.78 -0.39
CA LEU A 10 13.67 27.14 -1.66
C LEU A 10 13.33 25.65 -1.49
N GLU A 11 14.03 24.93 -0.61
CA GLU A 11 13.68 23.55 -0.30
C GLU A 11 12.36 23.43 0.45
N ALA A 12 12.09 24.34 1.39
CA ALA A 12 10.84 24.37 2.13
C ALA A 12 9.62 24.62 1.22
N VAL A 13 9.72 25.52 0.25
CA VAL A 13 8.61 25.80 -0.68
C VAL A 13 8.37 24.64 -1.66
N LYS A 14 9.42 23.92 -2.06
CA LYS A 14 9.31 22.72 -2.92
C LYS A 14 8.68 21.50 -2.23
N THR A 15 8.74 21.43 -0.90
CA THR A 15 8.21 20.31 -0.10
C THR A 15 6.74 20.49 0.31
N PHE A 16 6.12 21.62 -0.03
CA PHE A 16 4.69 21.85 0.21
C PHE A 16 3.83 21.14 -0.87
N PRO A 17 2.81 20.30 -0.54
CA PRO A 17 2.23 20.01 0.78
C PRO A 17 2.46 18.55 1.24
N SER A 18 3.58 17.92 0.88
CA SER A 18 3.82 16.48 1.10
C SER A 18 5.10 16.24 1.92
N TYR A 19 5.15 16.76 3.14
CA TYR A 19 6.34 16.70 4.03
C TYR A 19 6.68 15.30 4.58
N LEU A 20 5.91 14.24 4.26
CA LEU A 20 6.17 12.87 4.72
C LEU A 20 6.96 12.00 3.74
N ALA A 21 7.31 12.52 2.56
CA ALA A 21 8.00 11.74 1.53
C ALA A 21 9.21 12.47 0.94
N TYR A 22 10.04 13.11 1.77
CA TYR A 22 11.35 13.58 1.31
C TYR A 22 12.33 12.40 1.27
N PHE A 23 12.66 11.94 0.06
CA PHE A 23 13.76 11.01 -0.19
C PHE A 23 14.88 11.76 -0.91
N ASN A 24 16.11 11.66 -0.39
CA ASN A 24 17.32 12.14 -1.07
C ASN A 24 17.41 11.57 -2.50
N GLU A 25 17.79 12.42 -3.47
CA GLU A 25 17.88 12.08 -4.90
C GLU A 25 18.85 10.91 -5.19
N PHE A 26 19.76 10.59 -4.27
CA PHE A 26 20.68 9.44 -4.38
C PHE A 26 20.03 8.07 -4.21
N VAL A 27 18.77 7.97 -3.75
CA VAL A 27 18.07 6.69 -3.50
C VAL A 27 16.94 6.43 -4.52
N GLY A 28 16.89 7.20 -5.61
CA GLY A 28 15.91 6.99 -6.68
C GLY A 28 14.50 7.55 -6.38
N GLY A 29 14.40 8.48 -5.42
CA GLY A 29 13.18 9.23 -5.11
C GLY A 29 12.05 8.42 -4.44
N PRO A 30 10.87 9.03 -4.23
CA PRO A 30 9.72 8.39 -3.58
C PRO A 30 9.17 7.18 -4.33
N GLY A 31 9.54 6.99 -5.60
CA GLY A 31 9.16 5.84 -6.42
C GLY A 31 9.81 4.51 -6.00
N ASN A 32 10.93 4.53 -5.26
CA ASN A 32 11.63 3.32 -4.79
C ASN A 32 11.72 3.19 -3.26
N GLY A 33 11.30 4.21 -2.49
CA GLY A 33 11.37 4.20 -1.03
C GLY A 33 10.58 3.07 -0.34
N TYR A 34 9.52 2.59 -0.98
CA TYR A 34 8.69 1.47 -0.50
C TYR A 34 9.46 0.15 -0.33
N LYS A 35 10.65 0.01 -0.96
CA LYS A 35 11.50 -1.17 -0.82
C LYS A 35 12.34 -1.17 0.46
N TYR A 36 12.53 -0.01 1.09
CA TYR A 36 13.49 0.15 2.19
C TYR A 36 12.83 0.52 3.52
N LEU A 37 11.63 1.11 3.53
CA LEU A 37 10.96 1.59 4.74
C LEU A 37 9.48 1.22 4.84
N ALA A 38 9.00 0.15 4.20
CA ALA A 38 7.66 -0.38 4.43
C ALA A 38 7.60 -1.05 5.82
N GLY A 39 7.69 -0.24 6.87
CA GLY A 39 7.47 -0.63 8.25
C GLY A 39 6.00 -0.46 8.64
N PRO A 40 5.58 -1.10 9.75
CA PRO A 40 4.21 -1.06 10.27
C PRO A 40 3.70 0.35 10.61
N ASP A 41 4.59 1.33 10.75
CA ASP A 41 4.29 2.71 11.12
C ASP A 41 3.69 3.56 9.97
N ILE A 42 3.67 3.05 8.74
CA ILE A 42 3.12 3.76 7.56
C ILE A 42 1.60 3.56 7.40
N ASP A 43 1.01 2.53 8.01
CA ASP A 43 -0.37 2.08 7.72
C ASP A 43 -1.45 2.59 8.71
N TRP A 44 -1.23 3.74 9.39
CA TRP A 44 -2.17 4.30 10.39
C TRP A 44 -3.28 5.16 9.75
N GLY A 45 -4.13 4.52 8.93
CA GLY A 45 -5.43 5.07 8.51
C GLY A 45 -5.41 6.13 7.41
N GLN A 46 -4.32 6.90 7.28
CA GLN A 46 -4.18 7.95 6.26
C GLN A 46 -4.40 7.42 4.84
N ASP A 47 -3.93 6.21 4.55
CA ASP A 47 -3.99 5.65 3.21
C ASP A 47 -5.31 4.94 2.90
N LEU A 48 -6.11 4.58 3.91
CA LEU A 48 -7.51 4.17 3.70
C LEU A 48 -8.34 5.35 3.20
N LYS A 49 -8.16 6.55 3.74
CA LYS A 49 -8.83 7.75 3.21
C LYS A 49 -8.46 8.00 1.75
N ARG A 50 -7.17 7.90 1.40
CA ARG A 50 -6.69 8.03 0.02
C ARG A 50 -7.23 6.93 -0.89
N LEU A 51 -7.33 5.70 -0.39
CA LEU A 51 -7.91 4.56 -1.11
C LEU A 51 -9.39 4.81 -1.40
N ALA A 52 -10.16 5.27 -0.42
CA ALA A 52 -11.56 5.62 -0.59
C ALA A 52 -11.76 6.68 -1.68
N GLU A 53 -10.92 7.74 -1.68
CA GLU A 53 -10.95 8.76 -2.71
C GLU A 53 -10.62 8.20 -4.10
N TYR A 54 -9.60 7.35 -4.21
CA TYR A 54 -9.24 6.67 -5.45
C TYR A 54 -10.39 5.82 -5.98
N LEU A 55 -10.96 4.94 -5.16
CA LEU A 55 -12.05 4.04 -5.55
C LEU A 55 -13.26 4.82 -6.07
N ARG A 56 -13.64 5.89 -5.36
CA ARG A 56 -14.74 6.78 -5.76
C ARG A 56 -14.48 7.47 -7.09
N ARG A 57 -13.26 7.99 -7.32
CA ARG A 57 -12.88 8.64 -8.59
C ARG A 57 -12.91 7.68 -9.77
N GLN A 58 -12.55 6.41 -9.54
CA GLN A 58 -12.54 5.37 -10.57
C GLN A 58 -13.90 4.67 -10.73
N GLY A 59 -14.92 5.04 -9.96
CA GLY A 59 -16.23 4.36 -9.98
C GLY A 59 -16.17 2.90 -9.51
N ILE A 60 -15.16 2.53 -8.73
CA ILE A 60 -14.98 1.17 -8.21
C ILE A 60 -15.85 1.03 -6.96
N THR A 61 -16.90 0.20 -7.05
CA THR A 61 -17.90 0.06 -6.00
C THR A 61 -17.55 -0.96 -4.93
N THR A 62 -16.77 -1.99 -5.27
CA THR A 62 -16.27 -3.01 -4.33
C THR A 62 -14.84 -3.39 -4.70
N VAL A 63 -13.97 -3.54 -3.70
CA VAL A 63 -12.58 -3.99 -3.84
C VAL A 63 -12.28 -5.18 -2.92
N LYS A 64 -11.41 -6.10 -3.34
CA LYS A 64 -10.88 -7.14 -2.46
C LYS A 64 -9.67 -6.60 -1.72
N LEU A 65 -9.77 -6.42 -0.41
CA LEU A 65 -8.79 -5.69 0.39
C LEU A 65 -8.13 -6.60 1.45
N SER A 66 -6.80 -6.53 1.53
CA SER A 66 -6.04 -6.93 2.70
C SER A 66 -5.00 -5.84 2.98
N TYR A 67 -5.07 -5.20 4.14
CA TYR A 67 -4.15 -4.14 4.54
C TYR A 67 -3.67 -4.43 5.96
N PHE A 68 -2.53 -3.85 6.33
CA PHE A 68 -1.83 -4.15 7.58
C PHE A 68 -2.43 -3.43 8.80
N GLY A 69 -3.00 -2.24 8.61
CA GLY A 69 -3.56 -1.42 9.68
C GLY A 69 -4.77 -2.03 10.41
N ALA A 70 -5.16 -1.41 11.53
CA ALA A 70 -6.27 -1.86 12.37
C ALA A 70 -7.61 -1.11 12.15
N ASP A 71 -7.57 0.05 11.47
CA ASP A 71 -8.73 0.92 11.24
C ASP A 71 -9.77 0.28 10.32
N ASP A 72 -11.06 0.29 10.68
CA ASP A 72 -12.11 -0.27 9.83
C ASP A 72 -12.29 0.52 8.51
N PRO A 73 -12.07 -0.10 7.32
CA PRO A 73 -12.27 0.57 6.03
C PRO A 73 -13.69 1.10 5.81
N HIS A 74 -14.71 0.52 6.47
CA HIS A 74 -16.09 1.01 6.37
C HIS A 74 -16.25 2.44 6.91
N LEU A 75 -15.43 2.86 7.87
CA LEU A 75 -15.44 4.24 8.40
C LEU A 75 -15.08 5.29 7.34
N TYR A 76 -14.36 4.87 6.29
CA TYR A 76 -13.97 5.71 5.16
C TYR A 76 -14.91 5.55 3.96
N GLY A 77 -16.02 4.80 4.10
CA GLY A 77 -16.96 4.52 3.02
C GLY A 77 -16.46 3.49 2.00
N ILE A 78 -15.42 2.71 2.35
CA ILE A 78 -14.91 1.65 1.48
C ILE A 78 -15.79 0.41 1.63
N ARG A 79 -16.43 0.01 0.54
CA ARG A 79 -17.05 -1.31 0.44
C ARG A 79 -15.99 -2.31 -0.03
N TYR A 80 -15.71 -3.31 0.80
CA TYR A 80 -14.68 -4.28 0.47
C TYR A 80 -15.09 -5.71 0.82
N GLU A 81 -14.48 -6.64 0.10
CA GLU A 81 -14.41 -8.04 0.46
C GLU A 81 -13.03 -8.33 1.02
N ARG A 82 -12.93 -9.15 2.07
CA ARG A 82 -11.62 -9.52 2.60
C ARG A 82 -10.86 -10.36 1.56
N LEU A 83 -9.71 -9.88 1.11
CA LEU A 83 -8.79 -10.67 0.31
C LEU A 83 -8.18 -11.77 1.19
N ARG A 84 -8.42 -13.03 0.82
CA ARG A 84 -7.96 -14.20 1.59
C ARG A 84 -6.48 -14.50 1.28
N GLN A 85 -5.68 -14.67 2.32
CA GLN A 85 -4.28 -15.08 2.22
C GLN A 85 -4.15 -16.43 1.51
N GLY A 86 -3.29 -16.51 0.49
CA GLY A 86 -3.04 -17.74 -0.25
C GLY A 86 -4.11 -18.14 -1.25
N TYR A 87 -5.13 -17.30 -1.46
CA TYR A 87 -6.18 -17.54 -2.47
C TYR A 87 -6.16 -16.42 -3.51
N PRO A 88 -5.45 -16.62 -4.64
CA PRO A 88 -5.51 -15.72 -5.78
C PRO A 88 -6.95 -15.48 -6.26
N THR A 89 -7.21 -14.30 -6.81
CA THR A 89 -8.58 -13.90 -7.19
C THR A 89 -8.57 -12.88 -8.33
N THR A 90 -9.70 -12.74 -9.01
CA THR A 90 -9.90 -11.76 -10.10
C THR A 90 -10.56 -10.47 -9.61
N GLY A 91 -10.65 -9.45 -10.46
CA GLY A 91 -11.28 -8.16 -10.18
C GLY A 91 -10.32 -7.14 -9.56
N TYR A 92 -10.87 -6.12 -8.90
CA TYR A 92 -10.07 -5.12 -8.19
C TYR A 92 -9.55 -5.69 -6.87
N VAL A 93 -8.25 -5.68 -6.72
CA VAL A 93 -7.55 -6.17 -5.52
C VAL A 93 -6.69 -5.03 -4.98
N ALA A 94 -6.78 -4.76 -3.68
CA ALA A 94 -5.94 -3.79 -3.00
C ALA A 94 -5.20 -4.50 -1.85
N VAL A 95 -3.88 -4.39 -1.84
CA VAL A 95 -3.03 -5.00 -0.80
C VAL A 95 -2.05 -3.97 -0.24
N SER A 96 -1.83 -3.97 1.08
CA SER A 96 -0.74 -3.15 1.62
C SER A 96 0.62 -3.72 1.22
N VAL A 97 1.57 -2.83 0.96
CA VAL A 97 2.94 -3.18 0.57
C VAL A 97 3.62 -3.98 1.68
N THR A 98 3.35 -3.65 2.94
CA THR A 98 3.79 -4.42 4.12
C THR A 98 3.39 -5.89 4.00
N LEU A 99 2.12 -6.18 3.71
CA LEU A 99 1.65 -7.56 3.49
C LEU A 99 2.23 -8.20 2.24
N LEU A 100 2.35 -7.44 1.15
CA LEU A 100 2.95 -7.92 -0.10
C LEU A 100 4.43 -8.34 0.08
N ASN A 101 5.12 -7.74 1.05
CA ASN A 101 6.50 -8.02 1.39
C ASN A 101 6.64 -9.12 2.45
N GLU A 102 5.99 -8.96 3.60
CA GLU A 102 6.10 -9.90 4.72
C GLU A 102 5.38 -11.23 4.45
N CYS A 103 4.27 -11.19 3.72
CA CYS A 103 3.47 -12.37 3.37
C CYS A 103 3.65 -12.75 1.90
N ALA A 104 4.90 -12.72 1.42
CA ALA A 104 5.23 -13.01 0.02
C ALA A 104 4.71 -14.39 -0.45
N ARG A 105 4.58 -15.37 0.45
CA ARG A 105 3.96 -16.67 0.10
C ARG A 105 2.48 -16.51 -0.25
N ASP A 106 1.75 -15.68 0.47
CA ASP A 106 0.29 -15.55 0.37
C ASP A 106 -0.16 -14.55 -0.70
N PHE A 107 0.61 -13.45 -0.86
CA PHE A 107 0.29 -12.35 -1.78
C PHE A 107 1.29 -12.17 -2.92
N GLY A 108 2.39 -12.94 -2.95
CA GLY A 108 3.46 -12.79 -3.94
C GLY A 108 3.01 -12.99 -5.38
N TRP A 109 1.89 -13.69 -5.61
CA TRP A 109 1.29 -13.83 -6.94
C TRP A 109 0.93 -12.48 -7.58
N LEU A 110 0.62 -11.44 -6.77
CA LEU A 110 0.34 -10.09 -7.24
C LEU A 110 1.58 -9.41 -7.85
N ARG A 111 2.79 -9.88 -7.56
CA ARG A 111 4.03 -9.32 -8.13
C ARG A 111 4.18 -9.58 -9.63
N ASN A 112 3.41 -10.52 -10.17
CA ASN A 112 3.37 -10.81 -11.61
C ASN A 112 2.48 -9.81 -12.38
N TYR A 113 1.80 -8.90 -11.67
CA TYR A 113 0.90 -7.91 -12.25
C TYR A 113 1.41 -6.50 -11.95
N GLU A 114 1.20 -5.60 -12.90
CA GLU A 114 1.46 -4.18 -12.67
C GLU A 114 0.30 -3.55 -11.89
N PRO A 115 0.55 -2.83 -10.79
CA PRO A 115 -0.51 -2.16 -10.06
C PRO A 115 -1.08 -1.02 -10.91
N VAL A 116 -2.40 -0.96 -11.03
CA VAL A 116 -3.13 0.13 -11.70
C VAL A 116 -3.07 1.42 -10.89
N ALA A 117 -2.78 1.34 -9.58
CA ALA A 117 -2.49 2.49 -8.75
C ALA A 117 -1.61 2.13 -7.55
N LYS A 118 -0.81 3.11 -7.09
CA LYS A 118 -0.04 3.05 -5.85
C LYS A 118 -0.55 4.16 -4.93
N VAL A 119 -1.50 3.82 -4.07
CA VAL A 119 -2.17 4.76 -3.17
C VAL A 119 -1.26 5.00 -1.96
N GLY A 120 -0.82 6.24 -1.76
CA GLY A 120 0.06 6.59 -0.64
C GLY A 120 1.43 5.89 -0.64
N TYR A 121 1.74 5.13 -1.69
CA TYR A 121 2.86 4.17 -1.77
C TYR A 121 2.83 3.03 -0.75
N SER A 122 1.76 2.92 0.06
CA SER A 122 1.55 1.87 1.07
C SER A 122 0.49 0.86 0.66
N ILE A 123 -0.44 1.21 -0.25
CA ILE A 123 -1.47 0.30 -0.76
C ILE A 123 -1.38 0.25 -2.28
N PHE A 124 -1.16 -0.95 -2.81
CA PHE A 124 -1.16 -1.18 -4.25
C PHE A 124 -2.51 -1.73 -4.68
N VAL A 125 -3.06 -1.13 -5.72
CA VAL A 125 -4.31 -1.55 -6.35
C VAL A 125 -4.00 -2.23 -7.67
N TYR A 126 -4.59 -3.38 -7.88
CA TYR A 126 -4.46 -4.24 -9.06
C TYR A 126 -5.83 -4.43 -9.70
N ARG A 127 -5.83 -4.63 -11.01
CA ARG A 127 -7.00 -5.07 -11.77
C ARG A 127 -6.67 -6.39 -12.44
N ILE A 128 -7.19 -7.48 -11.88
CA ILE A 128 -6.96 -8.82 -12.39
C ILE A 128 -8.13 -9.19 -13.32
N PRO A 129 -7.88 -9.48 -14.62
CA PRO A 129 -8.94 -9.85 -15.56
C PRO A 129 -9.74 -11.08 -15.11
N ALA A 130 -11.01 -11.17 -15.48
CA ALA A 130 -11.84 -12.33 -15.15
C ALA A 130 -11.41 -13.62 -15.88
N SER A 131 -10.78 -13.48 -17.05
CA SER A 131 -10.23 -14.58 -17.85
C SER A 131 -8.82 -15.00 -17.44
N GLU A 132 -8.26 -14.37 -16.41
CA GLU A 132 -6.87 -14.58 -16.01
C GLU A 132 -6.69 -16.00 -15.42
N PRO A 133 -5.74 -16.81 -15.92
CA PRO A 133 -5.40 -18.07 -15.30
C PRO A 133 -4.66 -17.82 -13.98
N LEU A 134 -5.40 -17.95 -12.87
CA LEU A 134 -4.86 -17.74 -11.54
C LEU A 134 -3.92 -18.88 -11.10
N PRO A 135 -2.85 -18.58 -10.34
CA PRO A 135 -2.04 -19.62 -9.74
C PRO A 135 -2.84 -20.45 -8.74
N ALA A 136 -2.38 -21.68 -8.50
CA ALA A 136 -3.01 -22.57 -7.54
C ALA A 136 -3.06 -21.94 -6.14
N PRO A 137 -4.14 -22.12 -5.37
CA PRO A 137 -4.18 -21.69 -3.98
C PRO A 137 -3.06 -22.34 -3.18
N VAL A 138 -2.43 -21.55 -2.31
CA VAL A 138 -1.41 -22.03 -1.37
C VAL A 138 -2.01 -22.03 0.03
N PRO A 139 -1.82 -23.10 0.83
CA PRO A 139 -2.22 -23.08 2.23
C PRO A 139 -1.56 -21.91 2.93
N SER A 140 -2.37 -21.04 3.53
CA SER A 140 -1.87 -19.81 4.13
C SER A 140 -0.88 -20.13 5.25
N ALA A 141 0.34 -19.62 5.14
CA ALA A 141 1.20 -19.55 6.31
C ALA A 141 0.68 -18.37 7.13
N ARG A 142 0.51 -18.54 8.45
CA ARG A 142 -0.03 -17.48 9.30
C ARG A 142 1.02 -16.37 9.39
N CYS A 143 1.01 -15.46 8.43
CA CYS A 143 2.08 -14.49 8.22
C CYS A 143 2.19 -13.49 9.38
N ILE A 144 1.06 -13.05 9.93
CA ILE A 144 1.01 -12.03 10.98
C ILE A 144 0.35 -12.61 12.23
N ARG A 145 1.07 -13.47 12.96
CA ARG A 145 0.69 -13.73 14.36
C ARG A 145 1.82 -13.67 15.37
N ASP A 146 3.08 -13.65 14.95
CA ASP A 146 4.20 -13.79 15.90
C ASP A 146 5.07 -12.53 16.08
N SER A 147 4.91 -11.48 15.27
CA SER A 147 5.73 -10.26 15.39
C SER A 147 5.11 -9.15 16.24
N LEU A 148 3.77 -9.08 16.36
CA LEU A 148 3.08 -8.01 17.10
C LEU A 148 2.72 -8.34 18.56
N LEU A 149 2.92 -9.60 19.00
CA LEU A 149 2.74 -9.99 20.42
C LEU A 149 4.04 -9.96 21.23
N ARG A 150 5.14 -9.43 20.68
CA ARG A 150 6.43 -9.31 21.39
C ARG A 150 6.67 -7.96 22.06
N PHE A 151 5.74 -7.02 21.93
CA PHE A 151 5.88 -5.66 22.46
C PHE A 151 4.66 -5.18 23.29
N ILE A 152 3.85 -6.11 23.79
CA ILE A 152 2.85 -5.85 24.84
C ILE A 152 3.13 -6.79 26.00
#